data_AF-A6UTY4-F1
#
_entry.id   AF-A6UTY4-F1
#
_cell.length_a   1.000
_cell.length_b   1.000
_cell.length_c   1.000
_cell.angle_alpha   90.00
_cell.angle_beta   90.00
_cell.angle_gamma   90.00
#
_symmetry.space_group_name_H-M   'P 1'
#
loop_
_entity.id
_entity.type
_entity.pdbx_description
1 polymer ?
#
loop_
_entity_poly.entity_id
_entity_poly.type
_entity_poly.pdbx_seq_one_letter_code
_entity_poly.pdbx_strand_id
1 'polypeptide(L)'
;MDYDLKTKPKSEDLEFPSGNKEKNKYKEHLEQKYNAIKGNRYIMEDVIVPIANALKLPIDDVIDIFVNKYDGAGLYETHAYGEQARMGCLGRKVDIDLGLCWVCDFFGLISKKDADLIRKKVVEDTIMKKIPYKTALENGRKMVVELLK
;
A
#
# COMPACT_ATOMS: atom_id res chain seq x y z
N MET A 1 22.77 -55.78 -34.87
CA MET A 1 23.24 -56.00 -33.48
C MET A 1 22.10 -55.54 -32.60
N ASP A 2 21.23 -56.50 -32.31
CA ASP A 2 19.97 -56.36 -31.61
C ASP A 2 20.18 -55.96 -30.15
N TYR A 3 19.34 -55.05 -29.65
CA TYR A 3 19.14 -54.89 -28.21
C TYR A 3 17.68 -55.16 -27.88
N ASP A 4 17.48 -56.30 -27.22
CA ASP A 4 16.23 -56.86 -26.72
C ASP A 4 15.81 -56.17 -25.40
N LEU A 5 14.50 -56.22 -25.14
CA LEU A 5 13.73 -55.63 -24.06
C LEU A 5 13.88 -56.37 -22.72
N LYS A 6 13.44 -55.67 -21.65
CA LYS A 6 13.15 -56.09 -20.25
C LYS A 6 14.32 -55.77 -19.31
N THR A 7 14.19 -54.83 -18.39
CA THR A 7 13.35 -54.97 -17.18
C THR A 7 12.81 -53.64 -16.67
N LYS A 8 11.49 -53.53 -16.47
CA LYS A 8 10.88 -52.52 -15.59
C LYS A 8 11.29 -52.82 -14.13
N PRO A 9 11.79 -51.85 -13.34
CA PRO A 9 11.75 -51.97 -11.89
C PRO A 9 10.33 -51.66 -11.39
N LYS A 10 10.01 -52.35 -10.31
CA LYS A 10 8.69 -52.51 -9.71
C LYS A 10 8.18 -51.21 -9.06
N SER A 11 6.85 -51.16 -8.98
CA SER A 11 6.10 -50.36 -8.01
C SER A 11 6.60 -50.65 -6.59
N GLU A 12 7.44 -49.78 -6.06
CA GLU A 12 7.74 -49.69 -4.63
C GLU A 12 7.42 -48.26 -4.20
N ASP A 13 6.21 -48.11 -3.65
CA ASP A 13 5.85 -47.26 -2.52
C ASP A 13 6.62 -45.93 -2.39
N LEU A 14 6.20 -44.93 -3.16
CA LEU A 14 6.36 -43.52 -2.76
C LEU A 14 5.34 -43.22 -1.67
N GLU A 15 5.63 -43.65 -0.45
CA GLU A 15 4.98 -43.10 0.74
C GLU A 15 5.35 -41.61 0.84
N PHE A 16 4.38 -40.74 0.57
CA PHE A 16 4.49 -39.31 0.87
C PHE A 16 4.70 -39.14 2.38
N PRO A 17 5.79 -38.48 2.84
CA PRO A 17 6.00 -38.28 4.26
C PRO A 17 4.88 -37.42 4.85
N SER A 18 4.20 -38.02 5.83
CA SER A 18 3.12 -37.51 6.69
C SER A 18 2.90 -35.98 6.73
N GLY A 19 1.74 -35.55 6.24
CA GLY A 19 1.28 -34.16 6.14
C GLY A 19 0.89 -33.47 7.46
N ASN A 20 1.71 -33.58 8.51
CA ASN A 20 1.48 -32.90 9.79
C ASN A 20 2.57 -31.87 10.17
N LYS A 21 3.86 -32.16 9.89
CA LYS A 21 4.97 -31.24 10.21
C LYS A 21 5.04 -30.02 9.30
N GLU A 22 4.86 -30.20 7.99
CA GLU A 22 4.87 -29.09 7.03
C GLU A 22 3.66 -28.16 7.20
N LYS A 23 2.48 -28.73 7.50
CA LYS A 23 1.27 -27.94 7.81
C LYS A 23 1.44 -27.11 9.08
N ASN A 24 2.10 -27.64 10.11
CA ASN A 24 2.41 -26.89 11.33
C ASN A 24 3.39 -25.74 11.06
N LYS A 25 4.48 -26.01 10.33
CA LYS A 25 5.46 -24.98 9.96
C LYS A 25 4.84 -23.85 9.11
N TYR A 26 3.93 -24.19 8.21
CA TYR A 26 3.19 -23.21 7.41
C TYR A 26 2.26 -22.35 8.26
N LYS A 27 1.52 -22.96 9.20
CA LYS A 27 0.66 -22.22 10.14
C LYS A 27 1.47 -21.28 11.04
N GLU A 28 2.57 -21.76 11.61
CA GLU A 28 3.48 -20.95 12.43
C GLU A 28 4.04 -19.75 11.66
N HIS A 29 4.40 -19.94 10.38
CA HIS A 29 4.89 -18.86 9.52
C HIS A 29 3.81 -17.82 9.19
N LEU A 30 2.56 -18.23 8.97
CA LEU A 30 1.44 -17.29 8.78
C LEU A 30 1.16 -16.50 10.05
N GLU A 31 1.16 -17.15 11.21
CA GLU A 31 0.92 -16.50 12.51
C GLU A 31 2.01 -15.47 12.84
N GLN A 32 3.27 -15.76 12.51
CA GLN A 32 4.36 -14.79 12.60
C GLN A 32 4.10 -13.55 11.73
N LYS A 33 3.60 -13.72 10.51
CA LYS A 33 3.23 -12.58 9.64
C LYS A 33 2.07 -11.78 10.21
N TYR A 34 1.03 -12.43 10.73
CA TYR A 34 -0.09 -11.74 11.39
C TYR A 34 0.40 -10.89 12.55
N ASN A 35 1.25 -11.46 13.41
CA ASN A 35 1.79 -10.77 14.56
C ASN A 35 2.71 -9.62 14.17
N ALA A 36 3.48 -9.77 13.08
CA ALA A 36 4.30 -8.69 12.54
C ALA A 36 3.46 -7.50 12.04
N ILE A 37 2.34 -7.77 11.34
CA ILE A 37 1.42 -6.71 10.86
C ILE A 37 0.71 -6.06 12.05
N LYS A 38 0.03 -6.85 12.89
CA LYS A 38 -0.76 -6.33 14.01
C LYS A 38 0.10 -5.65 15.07
N GLY A 39 1.32 -6.14 15.27
CA GLY A 39 2.30 -5.57 16.20
C GLY A 39 2.96 -4.28 15.68
N ASN A 40 2.86 -3.98 14.38
CA ASN A 40 3.41 -2.76 13.80
C ASN A 40 2.34 -1.68 13.68
N ARG A 41 2.35 -0.75 14.65
CA ARG A 41 1.42 0.38 14.72
C ARG A 41 1.36 1.19 13.42
N TYR A 42 2.50 1.45 12.79
CA TYR A 42 2.55 2.29 11.60
C TYR A 42 1.98 1.59 10.38
N ILE A 43 2.27 0.30 10.19
CA ILE A 43 1.64 -0.49 9.12
C ILE A 43 0.12 -0.50 9.30
N MET A 44 -0.34 -0.65 10.55
CA MET A 44 -1.76 -0.59 10.85
C MET A 44 -2.37 0.78 10.53
N GLU A 45 -1.80 1.88 11.04
CA GLU A 45 -2.36 3.23 10.91
C GLU A 45 -2.20 3.83 9.50
N ASP A 46 -1.09 3.58 8.82
CA ASP A 46 -0.77 4.23 7.54
C ASP A 46 -1.08 3.38 6.31
N VAL A 47 -1.24 2.06 6.46
CA VAL A 47 -1.49 1.14 5.34
C VAL A 47 -2.80 0.38 5.51
N ILE A 48 -2.93 -0.45 6.55
CA ILE A 48 -4.06 -1.38 6.70
C ILE A 48 -5.37 -0.62 6.92
N VAL A 49 -5.43 0.28 7.91
CA VAL A 49 -6.65 1.04 8.23
C VAL A 49 -7.10 1.91 7.04
N PRO A 50 -6.23 2.67 6.36
CA PRO A 50 -6.62 3.41 5.16
C PRO A 50 -7.18 2.54 4.04
N ILE A 51 -6.59 1.38 3.77
CA ILE A 51 -7.08 0.44 2.75
C ILE A 51 -8.43 -0.14 3.16
N ALA A 52 -8.57 -0.59 4.41
CA ALA A 52 -9.82 -1.11 4.95
C ALA A 52 -10.96 -0.08 4.81
N ASN A 53 -10.70 1.17 5.17
CA ASN A 53 -11.68 2.25 5.03
C ASN A 53 -12.02 2.55 3.57
N ALA A 54 -11.02 2.60 2.69
CA ALA A 54 -11.23 2.89 1.26
C ALA A 54 -12.02 1.79 0.54
N LEU A 55 -11.73 0.53 0.86
CA LEU A 55 -12.39 -0.64 0.26
C LEU A 55 -13.64 -1.08 1.02
N LYS A 56 -13.94 -0.45 2.17
CA LYS A 56 -15.04 -0.82 3.09
C LYS A 56 -14.96 -2.29 3.51
N LEU A 57 -13.76 -2.76 3.81
CA LEU A 57 -13.48 -4.10 4.28
C LEU A 57 -13.21 -4.12 5.78
N PRO A 58 -13.53 -5.22 6.48
CA PRO A 58 -13.02 -5.48 7.82
C PRO A 58 -11.49 -5.40 7.86
N ILE A 59 -10.93 -4.90 8.96
CA ILE A 59 -9.47 -4.80 9.14
C ILE A 59 -8.82 -6.18 9.02
N ASP A 60 -9.41 -7.20 9.65
CA ASP A 60 -8.87 -8.56 9.60
C ASP A 60 -8.80 -9.08 8.16
N ASP A 61 -9.85 -8.92 7.35
CA ASP A 61 -9.83 -9.32 5.94
C ASP A 61 -8.69 -8.67 5.14
N VAL A 62 -8.35 -7.41 5.43
CA VAL A 62 -7.22 -6.75 4.79
C VAL A 62 -5.91 -7.36 5.26
N ILE A 63 -5.76 -7.64 6.56
CA ILE A 63 -4.56 -8.32 7.09
C ILE A 63 -4.39 -9.69 6.44
N ASP A 64 -5.47 -10.47 6.32
CA ASP A 64 -5.48 -11.76 5.65
C ASP A 64 -4.98 -11.66 4.21
N ILE A 65 -5.42 -10.64 3.46
CA ILE A 65 -4.93 -10.38 2.10
C ILE A 65 -3.42 -10.13 2.10
N PHE A 66 -2.91 -9.31 3.01
CA PHE A 66 -1.47 -9.01 3.11
C PHE A 66 -0.66 -10.24 3.50
N VAL A 67 -1.10 -11.02 4.50
CA VAL A 67 -0.42 -12.24 4.93
C VAL A 67 -0.31 -13.27 3.80
N ASN A 68 -1.39 -13.41 3.02
CA ASN A 68 -1.49 -14.40 1.95
C ASN A 68 -0.79 -13.98 0.66
N LYS A 69 -0.85 -12.69 0.29
CA LYS A 69 -0.35 -12.21 -1.01
C LYS A 69 1.01 -11.51 -0.95
N TYR A 70 1.43 -11.05 0.22
CA TYR A 70 2.66 -10.27 0.38
C TYR A 70 3.74 -11.09 1.08
N ASP A 71 4.98 -10.96 0.63
CA ASP A 71 6.10 -11.61 1.30
C ASP A 71 6.36 -10.94 2.66
N GLY A 72 6.75 -11.72 3.66
CA GLY A 72 6.94 -11.18 5.02
C GLY A 72 8.09 -10.18 5.10
N ALA A 73 9.08 -10.30 4.19
CA ALA A 73 10.25 -9.44 4.15
C ALA A 73 9.93 -8.03 3.64
N GLY A 74 9.13 -7.90 2.58
CA GLY A 74 8.72 -6.61 2.04
C GLY A 74 7.86 -5.81 3.01
N LEU A 75 7.28 -6.47 4.02
CA LEU A 75 6.37 -5.86 5.01
C LEU A 75 7.13 -5.04 6.08
N TYR A 76 8.37 -5.43 6.39
CA TYR A 76 9.23 -4.70 7.32
C TYR A 76 9.85 -3.45 6.68
N GLU A 77 10.15 -3.50 5.37
CA GLU A 77 10.68 -2.36 4.62
C GLU A 77 9.60 -1.31 4.29
N THR A 78 8.31 -1.65 4.45
CA THR A 78 7.19 -0.83 3.95
C THR A 78 6.91 0.44 4.72
N HIS A 79 7.50 0.67 5.89
CA HIS A 79 7.23 1.87 6.67
C HIS A 79 7.52 3.16 5.87
N ALA A 80 8.74 3.26 5.33
CA ALA A 80 9.15 4.41 4.53
C ALA A 80 8.31 4.54 3.25
N TYR A 81 7.91 3.41 2.65
CA TYR A 81 7.06 3.39 1.47
C TYR A 81 5.60 3.80 1.77
N GLY A 82 5.08 3.47 2.96
CA GLY A 82 3.75 3.84 3.41
C GLY A 82 3.59 5.34 3.59
N GLU A 83 4.56 5.98 4.26
CA GLU A 83 4.58 7.45 4.41
C GLU A 83 4.67 8.15 3.05
N GLN A 84 5.54 7.68 2.16
CA GLN A 84 5.67 8.22 0.80
C GLN A 84 4.39 8.04 -0.01
N ALA A 85 3.77 6.85 0.06
CA ALA A 85 2.50 6.57 -0.61
C ALA A 85 1.40 7.48 -0.09
N ARG A 86 1.34 7.74 1.23
CA ARG A 86 0.38 8.65 1.84
C ARG A 86 0.55 10.09 1.35
N MET A 87 1.79 10.59 1.27
CA MET A 87 2.11 11.90 0.70
C MET A 87 1.66 12.00 -0.77
N GLY A 88 1.98 10.98 -1.59
CA GLY A 88 1.61 10.95 -3.00
C GLY A 88 0.11 10.84 -3.26
N CYS A 89 -0.58 9.97 -2.51
CA CYS A 89 -2.04 9.83 -2.58
C CYS A 89 -2.76 11.12 -2.18
N LEU A 90 -2.30 11.78 -1.12
CA LEU A 90 -2.87 13.05 -0.70
C LEU A 90 -2.62 14.15 -1.72
N GLY A 91 -1.42 14.21 -2.32
CA GLY A 91 -1.10 15.15 -3.38
C GLY A 91 -2.07 15.05 -4.56
N ARG A 92 -2.36 13.84 -5.04
CA ARG A 92 -3.36 13.61 -6.10
C ARG A 92 -4.76 14.05 -5.69
N LYS A 93 -5.14 13.81 -4.43
CA LYS A 93 -6.42 14.28 -3.92
C LYS A 93 -6.50 15.81 -3.92
N VAL A 94 -5.42 16.49 -3.50
CA VAL A 94 -5.33 17.96 -3.55
C VAL A 94 -5.45 18.46 -4.98
N ASP A 95 -4.81 17.81 -5.95
CA ASP A 95 -4.95 18.19 -7.37
C ASP A 95 -6.41 18.16 -7.84
N ILE A 96 -7.14 17.10 -7.47
CA ILE A 96 -8.55 16.95 -7.80
C ILE A 96 -9.40 18.01 -7.08
N ASP A 97 -9.24 18.15 -5.77
CA ASP A 97 -10.11 18.99 -4.92
C ASP A 97 -9.88 20.50 -5.13
N LEU A 98 -8.69 20.90 -5.59
CA LEU A 98 -8.37 22.28 -5.99
C LEU A 98 -8.51 22.52 -7.51
N GLY A 99 -8.72 21.47 -8.29
CA GLY A 99 -8.79 21.56 -9.75
C GLY A 99 -7.47 21.93 -10.42
N LEU A 100 -6.32 21.60 -9.82
CA LEU A 100 -4.99 21.94 -10.34
C LEU A 100 -4.73 21.29 -11.70
N CYS A 101 -5.28 20.11 -11.95
CA CYS A 101 -5.22 19.48 -13.28
C CYS A 101 -5.85 20.37 -14.37
N TRP A 102 -6.88 21.14 -14.05
CA TRP A 102 -7.50 22.07 -14.98
C TRP A 102 -6.73 23.38 -15.05
N VAL A 103 -6.52 24.04 -13.90
CA VAL A 103 -5.97 25.40 -13.88
C VAL A 103 -4.48 25.45 -14.22
N CYS A 104 -3.72 24.39 -13.94
CA CYS A 104 -2.30 24.30 -14.30
C CYS A 104 -2.12 23.50 -15.59
N ASP A 105 -2.47 22.21 -15.58
CA ASP A 105 -2.01 21.30 -16.65
C ASP A 105 -2.76 21.50 -17.96
N PHE A 106 -4.09 21.74 -17.91
CA PHE A 106 -4.91 21.85 -19.11
C PHE A 106 -4.98 23.28 -19.66
N PHE A 107 -5.29 24.25 -18.81
CA PHE A 107 -5.50 25.64 -19.23
C PHE A 107 -4.27 26.54 -19.03
N GLY A 108 -3.26 26.11 -18.26
CA GLY A 108 -2.04 26.91 -18.04
C GLY A 108 -2.27 28.26 -17.37
N LEU A 109 -3.35 28.40 -16.58
CA LEU A 109 -3.72 29.65 -15.88
C LEU A 109 -2.77 29.97 -14.72
N ILE A 110 -2.18 28.93 -14.11
CA ILE A 110 -1.12 29.07 -13.12
C ILE A 110 0.10 28.24 -13.55
N SER A 111 1.29 28.62 -13.09
CA SER A 111 2.51 27.87 -13.41
C SER A 111 2.55 26.52 -12.70
N LYS A 112 3.21 25.54 -13.33
CA LYS A 112 3.46 24.22 -12.70
C LYS A 112 4.19 24.34 -11.37
N LYS A 113 5.12 25.29 -11.26
CA LYS A 113 5.88 25.55 -10.04
C LYS A 113 4.96 26.00 -8.91
N ASP A 114 4.01 26.88 -9.19
CA ASP A 114 3.07 27.38 -8.19
C ASP A 114 2.06 26.29 -7.79
N ALA A 115 1.57 25.53 -8.76
CA ALA A 115 0.70 24.38 -8.48
C ALA A 115 1.40 23.33 -7.60
N ASP A 116 2.65 22.99 -7.89
CA ASP A 116 3.46 22.06 -7.09
C ASP A 116 3.71 22.60 -5.67
N LEU A 117 3.96 23.91 -5.51
CA LEU A 117 4.12 24.55 -4.21
C LEU A 117 2.83 24.52 -3.38
N ILE A 118 1.68 24.83 -4.00
CA ILE A 118 0.38 24.78 -3.34
C ILE A 118 0.08 23.34 -2.90
N ARG A 119 0.25 22.37 -3.80
CA ARG A 119 0.06 20.94 -3.49
C ARG A 119 0.92 20.52 -2.31
N LYS A 120 2.23 20.80 -2.38
CA LYS A 120 3.19 20.48 -1.33
C LYS A 120 2.78 21.10 0.00
N LYS A 121 2.39 22.37 0.03
CA LYS A 121 1.98 23.06 1.25
C LYS A 121 0.75 22.41 1.90
N VAL A 122 -0.30 22.11 1.12
CA VAL A 122 -1.51 21.47 1.65
C VAL A 122 -1.20 20.07 2.21
N VAL A 123 -0.36 19.31 1.50
CA VAL A 123 0.07 17.97 1.95
C VAL A 123 0.88 18.04 3.24
N GLU A 124 1.87 18.94 3.33
CA GLU A 124 2.68 19.13 4.53
C GLU A 124 1.86 19.63 5.72
N ASP A 125 0.96 20.60 5.50
CA ASP A 125 0.06 21.10 6.53
C ASP A 125 -0.81 19.96 7.10
N THR A 126 -1.30 19.07 6.23
CA THR A 126 -2.15 17.95 6.64
C THR A 126 -1.37 16.86 7.37
N ILE A 127 -0.22 16.43 6.83
CA ILE A 127 0.50 15.25 7.31
C ILE A 127 1.50 15.60 8.42
N MET A 128 2.28 16.66 8.24
CA MET A 128 3.35 17.05 9.18
C MET A 128 2.80 17.94 10.29
N LYS A 129 2.01 18.96 9.95
CA LYS A 129 1.46 19.91 10.95
C LYS A 129 0.14 19.46 11.56
N LYS A 130 -0.38 18.30 11.14
CA LYS A 130 -1.64 17.69 11.62
C LYS A 130 -2.84 18.64 11.53
N ILE A 131 -2.83 19.57 10.56
CA ILE A 131 -3.97 20.44 10.28
C ILE A 131 -5.05 19.59 9.59
N PRO A 132 -6.33 19.68 9.99
CA PRO A 132 -7.40 18.96 9.31
C PRO A 132 -7.40 19.24 7.81
N TYR A 133 -7.51 18.19 6.99
CA TYR A 133 -7.41 18.29 5.53
C TYR A 133 -8.30 19.39 4.95
N LYS A 134 -9.55 19.49 5.42
CA LYS A 134 -10.50 20.52 4.99
C LYS A 134 -9.97 21.94 5.20
N THR A 135 -9.31 22.20 6.33
CA THR A 135 -8.72 23.51 6.66
C THR A 135 -7.48 23.79 5.81
N ALA A 136 -6.60 22.79 5.65
CA ALA A 136 -5.42 22.91 4.79
C ALA A 136 -5.81 23.18 3.32
N LEU A 137 -6.84 22.47 2.83
CA LEU A 137 -7.38 22.64 1.49
C LEU A 137 -7.97 24.05 1.28
N GLU A 138 -8.67 24.60 2.28
CA GLU A 138 -9.21 25.96 2.20
C GLU A 138 -8.10 27.02 2.07
N ASN A 139 -6.99 26.84 2.78
CA ASN A 139 -5.83 27.71 2.61
C ASN A 139 -5.21 27.56 1.21
N GLY A 140 -5.10 26.34 0.69
CA GLY A 140 -4.68 26.10 -0.69
C GLY A 140 -5.60 26.78 -1.71
N ARG A 141 -6.92 26.74 -1.50
CA ARG A 141 -7.91 27.40 -2.36
C ARG A 141 -7.70 28.91 -2.41
N LYS A 142 -7.41 29.55 -1.26
CA LYS A 142 -7.09 30.98 -1.21
C LYS A 142 -5.87 31.32 -2.06
N MET A 143 -4.81 30.50 -1.98
CA MET A 143 -3.60 30.69 -2.79
C MET A 143 -3.87 30.54 -4.29
N VAL A 144 -4.65 29.54 -4.69
CA VAL A 144 -5.04 29.37 -6.11
C VAL A 144 -5.81 30.60 -6.60
N VAL A 145 -6.79 31.07 -5.83
CA VAL A 145 -7.60 32.24 -6.20
C VAL A 145 -6.76 33.52 -6.25
N GLU A 146 -5.77 33.66 -5.37
CA GLU A 146 -4.84 34.80 -5.39
C GLU A 146 -3.99 34.84 -6.67
N LEU A 147 -3.55 33.69 -7.17
CA LEU A 147 -2.79 33.60 -8.43
C LEU A 147 -3.64 33.83 -9.69
N LEU A 148 -4.95 33.60 -9.61
CA LEU A 148 -5.87 33.77 -10.74
C LEU A 148 -6.43 35.20 -10.86
N LYS A 149 -6.10 36.09 -9.92
CA LYS A 149 -6.52 37.50 -9.91
C LYS A 149 -5.41 38.40 -10.45
#